data_AF-F9DV76-F1
#
_entry.id   AF-F9DV76-F1
#
_cell.length_a   1.000
_cell.length_b   1.000
_cell.length_c   1.000
_cell.angle_alpha   90.00
_cell.angle_beta   90.00
_cell.angle_gamma   90.00
#
_symmetry.space_group_name_H-M   'P 1'
#
loop_
_entity.id
_entity.type
_entity.pdbx_description
1 polymer ?
#
loop_
_entity_poly.entity_id
_entity_poly.type
_entity_poly.pdbx_seq_one_letter_code
_entity_poly.pdbx_strand_id
1 'polypeptide(L)'
;MKERAFSVRVLVIVALGIVSLILLSMSKTTLEKNMERLSVFWFRLAFAFFVLFLMNIAGGFIGIYVPVNIASGIILAVLGVPGFAALCGFAILF
;
A
#
# COMPACT_ATOMS: atom_id res chain seq x y z
N MET A 1 10.06 -7.21 32.62
CA MET A 1 9.99 -7.25 31.13
C MET A 1 9.11 -8.38 30.58
N LYS A 2 9.09 -9.56 31.22
CA LYS A 2 8.34 -10.76 30.78
C LYS A 2 6.81 -10.60 30.83
N GLU A 3 6.27 -9.85 31.80
CA GLU A 3 4.83 -9.58 31.94
C GLU A 3 4.24 -8.75 30.80
N ARG A 4 4.99 -7.74 30.29
CA ARG A 4 4.52 -6.92 29.16
C ARG A 4 4.41 -7.71 27.87
N ALA A 5 5.33 -8.66 27.64
CA ALA A 5 5.28 -9.52 26.46
C ALA A 5 4.09 -10.50 26.50
N PHE A 6 3.66 -10.93 27.69
CA PHE A 6 2.48 -11.78 27.86
C PHE A 6 1.19 -11.03 27.57
N SER A 7 1.03 -9.80 28.08
CA SER A 7 -0.13 -8.95 27.76
C SER A 7 -0.24 -8.62 26.28
N VAL A 8 0.88 -8.37 25.58
CA VAL A 8 0.86 -8.10 24.14
C VAL A 8 0.41 -9.34 23.35
N ARG A 9 0.85 -10.54 23.74
CA ARG A 9 0.40 -11.79 23.09
C ARG A 9 -1.10 -12.01 23.26
N VAL A 10 -1.63 -11.78 24.45
CA VAL A 10 -3.07 -11.91 24.72
C VAL A 10 -3.86 -10.87 23.92
N LEU A 11 -3.39 -9.62 23.86
CA LEU A 11 -4.00 -8.58 23.03
C LEU A 11 -4.02 -8.94 21.55
N VAL A 12 -2.93 -9.51 21.01
CA VAL A 12 -2.86 -9.96 19.61
C VAL A 12 -3.85 -11.09 19.34
N ILE A 13 -3.97 -12.07 20.25
CA ILE A 13 -4.91 -13.19 20.11
C ILE A 13 -6.36 -12.69 20.16
N VAL A 14 -6.68 -11.79 21.09
CA VAL A 14 -8.01 -11.18 21.19
C VAL A 14 -8.34 -10.36 19.95
N ALA A 15 -7.39 -9.56 19.45
CA ALA A 15 -7.55 -8.79 18.23
C ALA A 15 -7.80 -9.71 17.01
N LEU A 16 -7.02 -10.78 16.86
CA LEU A 16 -7.22 -11.80 15.82
C LEU A 16 -8.59 -12.49 15.92
N GLY A 17 -9.04 -12.79 17.14
CA GLY A 17 -10.36 -13.36 17.40
C GLY A 17 -11.49 -12.43 16.99
N ILE A 18 -11.41 -11.14 17.38
CA ILE A 18 -12.40 -10.12 17.02
C ILE A 18 -12.44 -9.91 15.50
N VAL A 19 -11.28 -9.81 14.85
CA VAL A 19 -11.20 -9.66 13.39
C VAL A 19 -11.81 -10.87 12.68
N SER A 20 -11.51 -12.08 13.14
CA SER A 20 -12.07 -13.31 12.56
C SER A 20 -13.58 -13.40 12.74
N LEU A 21 -14.10 -12.95 13.88
CA LEU A 21 -15.55 -12.96 14.17
C LEU A 21 -16.30 -11.94 13.33
N ILE A 22 -15.73 -10.74 13.13
CA ILE A 22 -16.23 -9.74 12.19
C ILE A 22 -16.22 -10.28 10.76
N LEU A 23 -15.15 -10.97 10.36
CA LEU A 23 -15.03 -11.57 9.03
C LEU A 23 -16.09 -12.67 8.83
N LEU A 24 -16.34 -13.50 9.83
CA LEU A 24 -17.36 -14.55 9.80
C LEU A 24 -18.79 -13.98 9.76
N SER A 25 -19.01 -12.83 10.39
CA SER A 25 -20.30 -12.15 10.43
C SER A 25 -20.65 -11.41 9.13
N MET A 26 -19.67 -11.21 8.23
CA MET A 26 -19.93 -10.60 6.92
C MET A 26 -20.52 -11.62 5.95
N SER A 27 -21.51 -11.17 5.15
CA SER A 27 -22.07 -12.00 4.07
C SER A 27 -20.98 -12.37 3.05
N LYS A 28 -21.01 -13.62 2.56
CA LYS A 28 -20.09 -14.13 1.53
C LYS A 28 -20.01 -13.20 0.31
N THR A 29 -21.15 -12.66 -0.12
CA THR A 29 -21.25 -11.71 -1.24
C THR A 29 -20.57 -10.37 -0.96
N THR A 30 -20.57 -9.90 0.29
CA THR A 30 -19.86 -8.68 0.69
C THR A 30 -18.37 -8.91 0.78
N LEU A 31 -17.94 -10.08 1.27
CA LEU A 31 -16.54 -10.46 1.32
C LEU A 31 -15.94 -10.62 -0.07
N GLU A 32 -16.61 -11.31 -0.99
CA GLU A 32 -16.14 -11.46 -2.38
C GLU A 32 -15.95 -10.09 -3.03
N LYS A 33 -16.96 -9.20 -2.92
CA LYS A 33 -16.91 -7.85 -3.50
C LYS A 33 -15.82 -6.97 -2.87
N ASN A 34 -15.58 -7.11 -1.56
CA ASN A 34 -14.49 -6.39 -0.89
C ASN A 34 -13.11 -6.96 -1.24
N MET A 35 -12.97 -8.28 -1.33
CA MET A 35 -11.71 -8.93 -1.74
C MET A 35 -11.35 -8.58 -3.19
N GLU A 36 -12.34 -8.47 -4.07
CA GLU A 36 -12.14 -8.04 -5.46
C GLU A 36 -11.60 -6.61 -5.53
N ARG A 37 -12.23 -5.68 -4.78
CA ARG A 37 -11.75 -4.29 -4.66
C ARG A 37 -10.36 -4.20 -4.03
N LEU A 38 -10.11 -5.00 -3.00
CA LEU A 38 -8.82 -5.06 -2.32
C LEU A 38 -7.73 -5.58 -3.26
N SER A 39 -8.04 -6.60 -4.06
CA SER A 39 -7.14 -7.17 -5.07
C SER A 39 -6.81 -6.15 -6.16
N VAL A 40 -7.82 -5.46 -6.70
CA VAL A 40 -7.61 -4.39 -7.69
C VAL A 40 -6.78 -3.25 -7.10
N PHE A 41 -7.04 -2.87 -5.85
CA PHE A 41 -6.27 -1.84 -5.16
C PHE A 41 -4.81 -2.26 -4.94
N TRP A 42 -4.58 -3.49 -4.47
CA TRP A 42 -3.23 -4.04 -4.27
C TRP A 42 -2.46 -4.21 -5.58
N PHE A 43 -3.14 -4.63 -6.65
CA PHE A 43 -2.56 -4.71 -7.98
C PHE A 43 -2.17 -3.32 -8.49
N ARG A 44 -3.05 -2.32 -8.33
CA ARG A 44 -2.76 -0.93 -8.70
C ARG A 44 -1.60 -0.36 -7.88
N LEU A 45 -1.50 -0.72 -6.60
CA LEU A 45 -0.41 -0.32 -5.72
C LEU A 45 0.92 -0.94 -6.16
N ALA A 46 0.96 -2.26 -6.39
CA ALA A 46 2.15 -2.93 -6.90
C ALA A 46 2.59 -2.38 -8.26
N PHE A 47 1.63 -2.12 -9.16
CA PHE A 47 1.88 -1.54 -10.46
C PHE A 47 2.43 -0.10 -10.36
N ALA A 48 1.92 0.71 -9.43
CA ALA A 48 2.43 2.04 -9.16
C ALA A 48 3.90 2.03 -8.69
N PHE A 49 4.26 1.11 -7.79
CA PHE A 49 5.67 0.91 -7.40
C PHE A 49 6.53 0.44 -8.56
N PHE A 50 6.02 -0.46 -9.40
CA PHE A 50 6.73 -0.93 -10.60
C PHE A 50 7.02 0.21 -11.57
N VAL A 51 6.05 1.09 -11.83
CA VAL A 51 6.23 2.27 -12.69
C VAL A 51 7.22 3.27 -12.08
N LEU A 52 7.14 3.53 -10.76
CA LEU A 52 8.10 4.38 -10.05
C LEU A 52 9.52 3.85 -10.15
N PHE A 53 9.67 2.54 -10.01
CA PHE A 53 10.94 1.87 -10.12
C PHE A 53 11.52 1.97 -11.54
N LEU A 54 10.68 1.77 -12.56
CA LEU A 54 11.07 1.98 -13.96
C LEU A 54 11.52 3.42 -14.22
N MET A 55 10.79 4.39 -13.67
CA MET A 55 11.12 5.81 -13.76
C MET A 55 12.42 6.16 -13.05
N ASN A 56 12.69 5.59 -11.88
CA ASN A 56 13.94 5.79 -11.18
C ASN A 56 15.13 5.27 -11.99
N ILE A 57 15.00 4.08 -12.59
CA ILE A 57 16.02 3.51 -13.48
C ILE A 57 16.20 4.39 -14.72
N ALA A 58 15.12 4.75 -15.42
CA ALA A 58 15.17 5.54 -16.65
C ALA A 58 15.67 6.96 -16.41
N GLY A 59 15.20 7.62 -15.34
CA GLY A 59 15.63 8.94 -14.92
C GLY A 59 17.09 8.96 -14.47
N GLY A 60 17.57 7.88 -13.85
CA GLY A 60 18.97 7.69 -13.48
C GLY A 60 19.94 7.81 -14.66
N PHE A 61 19.52 7.47 -15.88
CA PHE A 61 20.33 7.66 -17.10
C PHE A 61 20.43 9.13 -17.53
N ILE A 62 19.47 9.98 -17.14
CA ILE A 62 19.38 11.40 -17.50
C ILE A 62 19.79 12.30 -16.31
N GLY A 63 20.15 11.71 -15.17
CA GLY A 63 20.50 12.43 -13.93
C GLY A 63 19.30 12.88 -13.09
N ILE A 64 18.09 12.43 -13.42
CA ILE A 64 16.86 12.72 -12.66
C ILE A 64 16.56 11.57 -11.71
N TYR A 65 16.69 11.82 -10.40
CA TYR A 65 16.42 10.82 -9.38
C TYR A 65 14.96 10.88 -8.94
N VAL A 66 14.14 9.94 -9.41
CA VAL A 66 12.76 9.79 -8.93
C VAL A 66 12.75 8.90 -7.67
N PRO A 67 12.46 9.42 -6.47
CA PRO A 67 12.58 8.63 -5.24
C PRO A 67 11.53 7.50 -5.16
N VAL A 68 12.00 6.26 -5.10
CA VAL A 68 11.17 5.07 -4.89
C VAL A 68 11.04 4.81 -3.38
N ASN A 69 9.99 5.36 -2.77
CA ASN A 69 9.72 5.23 -1.34
C ASN A 69 8.25 4.80 -1.13
N ILE A 70 7.94 4.26 0.05
CA ILE A 70 6.59 3.85 0.43
C ILE A 70 5.59 5.00 0.29
N ALA A 71 6.01 6.22 0.65
CA ALA A 71 5.19 7.42 0.46
C ALA A 71 4.87 7.71 -1.02
N SER A 72 5.86 7.66 -1.92
CA SER A 72 5.64 7.92 -3.36
C SER A 72 4.80 6.82 -4.02
N GLY A 73 5.01 5.56 -3.65
CA GLY A 73 4.19 4.45 -4.13
C GLY A 73 2.73 4.53 -3.67
N ILE A 74 2.47 4.94 -2.43
CA ILE A 74 1.09 5.16 -1.94
C ILE A 74 0.43 6.34 -2.68
N ILE A 75 1.14 7.46 -2.86
CA ILE A 75 0.62 8.62 -3.59
C ILE A 75 0.22 8.22 -5.01
N LEU A 76 1.08 7.48 -5.71
CA LEU A 76 0.84 7.06 -7.09
C LEU A 76 -0.23 5.96 -7.16
N ALA A 77 -0.35 5.09 -6.16
CA ALA A 77 -1.42 4.10 -6.09
C ALA A 77 -2.81 4.71 -5.82
N VAL A 78 -2.88 5.73 -4.95
CA VAL A 78 -4.13 6.39 -4.55
C VAL A 78 -4.57 7.37 -5.63
N LEU A 79 -3.68 8.24 -6.11
CA LEU A 79 -4.03 9.22 -7.14
C LEU A 79 -4.00 8.61 -8.56
N GLY A 80 -3.19 7.59 -8.84
CA GLY A 80 -3.05 7.04 -10.20
C GLY A 80 -2.37 8.02 -11.15
N VAL A 81 -3.02 8.31 -12.29
CA VAL A 81 -2.50 9.23 -13.33
C VAL A 81 -2.20 10.65 -12.79
N PRO A 82 -3.08 11.30 -12.00
CA PRO A 82 -2.74 12.59 -11.40
C PRO A 82 -1.59 12.49 -10.37
N GLY A 83 -1.38 11.34 -9.74
CA GLY A 83 -0.26 11.10 -8.82
C GLY A 83 1.08 10.99 -9.55
N PHE A 84 1.06 10.38 -10.74
CA PHE A 84 2.21 10.33 -11.64
C PHE A 84 2.63 11.73 -12.11
N ALA A 85 1.64 12.57 -12.50
CA ALA A 85 1.91 13.96 -12.89
C ALA A 85 2.49 14.80 -11.74
N ALA A 86 1.98 14.62 -10.51
CA ALA A 86 2.51 15.29 -9.33
C ALA A 86 3.95 14.87 -9.00
N LEU A 87 4.30 13.59 -9.15
CA LEU A 87 5.64 13.07 -8.89
C LEU A 87 6.65 13.51 -9.95
N CYS A 88 6.25 13.57 -11.23
CA CYS A 88 7.06 14.20 -12.28
C CYS A 88 7.30 15.69 -12.00
N GLY A 89 6.26 16.43 -11.61
CA GLY A 89 6.40 17.85 -11.26
C GLY A 89 7.38 18.04 -10.10
N PHE A 90 7.27 17.22 -9.05
CA PHE A 90 8.20 17.24 -7.91
C PHE A 90 9.64 16.90 -8.31
N ALA A 91 9.85 15.94 -9.20
CA ALA A 91 11.18 15.52 -9.65
C ALA A 91 11.87 16.51 -10.62
N ILE A 92 11.13 17.48 -11.16
CA ILE A 92 11.66 18.52 -12.06
C ILE A 92 11.84 19.86 -11.30
N LEU A 93 11.03 20.11 -10.26
CA LEU A 93 11.08 21.35 -9.46
C LEU A 93 12.07 21.31 -8.29
N PHE A 94 12.57 20.12 -7.92
CA PHE A 94 13.56 19.89 -6.86
C PHE A 94 14.73 19.07 -7.38
#